data_AF-A0A0C2ZU10-F1
#
_entry.id   AF-A0A0C2ZU10-F1
#
_cell.length_a   1.000
_cell.length_b   1.000
_cell.length_c   1.000
_cell.angle_alpha   90.00
_cell.angle_beta   90.00
_cell.angle_gamma   90.00
#
_symmetry.space_group_name_H-M   'P 1'
#
loop_
_entity.id
_entity.type
_entity.pdbx_description
1 polymer ?
#
loop_
_entity_poly.entity_id
_entity_poly.type
_entity_poly.pdbx_seq_one_letter_code
_entity_poly.pdbx_strand_id
1 'polypeptide(L)'
;MEFTLPDTTSHEYVVRVQNHKKLFFVPCETNPNQHELWCTDERLGTTTLIHHIASCNTYPICLRVVDDTFYFVADDSIGWGLWKSDGTREGTMQLQQGEAQYVFVMGETLYFRANDTSQGSTLWKTNGTLEGTMRAFA
;
A
#
# COMPACT_ATOMS: atom_id res chain seq x y z
N MET A 1 -2.56 -16.58 -20.01
CA MET A 1 -1.80 -15.45 -20.58
C MET A 1 -0.60 -15.27 -19.66
N GLU A 2 0.61 -15.53 -20.14
CA GLU A 2 1.83 -15.30 -19.35
C GLU A 2 2.13 -13.81 -19.35
N PHE A 3 2.31 -13.23 -18.17
CA PHE A 3 2.73 -11.85 -18.00
C PHE A 3 4.25 -11.78 -18.07
N THR A 4 4.79 -11.01 -19.00
CA THR A 4 6.22 -10.69 -19.00
C THR A 4 6.44 -9.54 -18.01
N LEU A 5 6.89 -9.87 -16.80
CA LEU A 5 7.39 -8.86 -15.87
C LEU A 5 8.63 -8.19 -16.48
N PRO A 6 8.92 -6.91 -16.16
CA PRO A 6 10.22 -6.32 -16.49
C PRO A 6 11.32 -7.24 -15.94
N ASP A 7 12.34 -7.52 -16.75
CA ASP A 7 13.34 -8.58 -16.58
C ASP A 7 13.78 -8.82 -15.11
N THR A 8 13.07 -9.70 -14.39
CA THR A 8 13.40 -10.11 -13.02
C THR A 8 14.21 -11.39 -13.07
N THR A 9 15.49 -11.28 -13.44
CA THR A 9 16.44 -12.42 -13.51
C THR A 9 16.89 -12.95 -12.14
N SER A 10 16.09 -12.78 -11.09
CA SER A 10 16.22 -13.61 -9.88
C SER A 10 14.84 -13.87 -9.29
N HIS A 11 14.49 -15.16 -9.22
CA HIS A 11 13.36 -15.65 -8.46
C HIS A 11 13.57 -15.23 -7.01
N GLU A 12 12.76 -14.31 -6.47
CA GLU A 12 12.21 -14.42 -5.11
C GLU A 12 11.37 -13.19 -4.68
N TYR A 13 10.22 -13.51 -4.07
CA TYR A 13 9.26 -12.67 -3.33
C TYR A 13 8.61 -11.47 -4.02
N VAL A 14 7.43 -11.73 -4.58
CA VAL A 14 6.47 -10.68 -4.96
C VAL A 14 5.37 -10.65 -3.91
N VAL A 15 5.24 -9.58 -3.13
CA VAL A 15 4.02 -9.36 -2.35
C VAL A 15 2.93 -8.95 -3.33
N ARG A 16 1.88 -9.76 -3.42
CA ARG A 16 0.78 -9.58 -4.36
C ARG A 16 -0.52 -9.46 -3.61
N VAL A 17 -1.28 -8.42 -3.91
CA VAL A 17 -2.70 -8.39 -3.59
C VAL A 17 -3.45 -8.01 -4.86
N GLN A 18 -4.58 -8.67 -5.05
CA GLN A 18 -5.40 -8.51 -6.23
C GLN A 18 -6.83 -8.25 -5.84
N ASN A 19 -7.53 -7.55 -6.72
CA ASN A 19 -8.96 -7.55 -6.76
C ASN A 19 -9.43 -8.18 -8.09
N HIS A 20 -10.72 -8.10 -8.40
CA HIS A 20 -11.28 -8.67 -9.62
C HIS A 20 -10.84 -7.98 -10.93
N LYS A 21 -10.04 -6.90 -10.85
CA LYS A 21 -9.60 -6.07 -11.99
C LYS A 21 -8.09 -5.82 -12.03
N LYS A 22 -7.44 -5.74 -10.87
CA LYS A 22 -6.09 -5.18 -10.72
C LYS A 22 -5.21 -6.06 -9.85
N LEU A 23 -3.96 -6.16 -10.26
CA LEU A 23 -2.87 -6.79 -9.51
C LEU A 23 -1.90 -5.70 -9.04
N PHE A 24 -1.69 -5.60 -7.73
CA PHE A 24 -0.68 -4.73 -7.14
C PHE A 24 0.52 -5.57 -6.72
N PHE A 25 1.72 -5.10 -7.06
CA PHE A 25 2.94 -5.80 -6.73
C PHE A 25 4.12 -4.85 -6.56
N VAL A 26 5.10 -5.29 -5.78
CA VAL A 26 6.41 -4.64 -5.67
C VAL A 26 7.40 -5.58 -6.35
N PRO A 27 8.01 -5.21 -7.50
CA PRO A 27 9.10 -5.97 -8.07
C PRO A 27 10.31 -5.88 -7.12
N CYS A 28 11.00 -6.99 -6.97
CA CYS A 28 12.29 -7.01 -6.29
C CYS A 28 13.33 -6.43 -7.26
N GLU A 29 13.77 -5.20 -7.03
CA GLU A 29 14.89 -4.62 -7.77
C GLU A 29 16.23 -5.01 -7.13
N THR A 30 17.28 -5.06 -7.96
CA THR A 30 18.66 -5.29 -7.50
C THR A 30 19.25 -4.08 -6.76
N ASN A 31 18.60 -2.91 -6.86
CA ASN A 31 18.97 -1.71 -6.14
C ASN A 31 18.11 -1.56 -4.87
N PRO A 32 18.66 -1.82 -3.67
CA PRO A 32 17.90 -1.73 -2.43
C PRO A 32 17.38 -0.31 -2.15
N ASN A 33 17.91 0.72 -2.82
CA ASN A 33 17.49 2.11 -2.66
C ASN A 33 16.34 2.54 -3.59
N GLN A 34 15.84 1.64 -4.44
CA GLN A 34 14.74 1.91 -5.38
C GLN A 34 13.73 0.77 -5.31
N HIS A 35 12.79 0.89 -4.38
CA HIS A 35 11.62 0.03 -4.39
C HIS A 35 10.46 0.80 -4.99
N GLU A 36 9.72 0.11 -5.85
CA GLU A 36 8.64 0.71 -6.60
C GLU A 36 7.37 -0.11 -6.38
N LEU A 37 6.25 0.55 -6.17
CA LEU A 37 4.95 -0.09 -6.13
C LEU A 37 4.31 0.04 -7.52
N TRP A 38 3.92 -1.09 -8.09
CA TRP A 38 3.37 -1.20 -9.44
C TRP A 38 1.94 -1.76 -9.40
N CYS A 39 1.15 -1.36 -10.39
CA CYS A 39 -0.20 -1.89 -10.64
C CYS A 39 -0.31 -2.36 -12.09
N THR A 40 -0.88 -3.55 -12.29
CA THR A 40 -1.28 -4.05 -13.60
C THR A 40 -2.80 -4.15 -13.66
N ASP A 41 -3.40 -3.60 -14.72
CA ASP A 41 -4.80 -3.81 -15.06
C ASP A 41 -4.88 -5.02 -16.01
N GLU A 42 -5.41 -6.15 -15.53
CA GLU A 42 -5.50 -7.38 -16.30
C GLU A 42 -6.46 -7.26 -17.49
N ARG A 43 -7.39 -6.29 -17.47
CA ARG A 43 -8.33 -6.03 -18.57
C ARG A 43 -7.67 -5.26 -19.71
N LEU A 44 -6.64 -4.46 -19.40
CA LEU A 44 -5.97 -3.59 -20.37
C LEU A 44 -4.56 -4.07 -20.73
N GLY A 45 -3.98 -5.02 -19.98
CA GLY A 45 -2.62 -5.52 -20.20
C GLY A 45 -1.53 -4.46 -19.93
N THR A 46 -1.88 -3.38 -19.21
CA THR A 46 -0.99 -2.26 -18.93
C THR A 46 -0.43 -2.33 -17.52
N THR A 47 0.88 -2.11 -17.38
CA THR A 47 1.60 -2.05 -16.11
C THR A 47 2.10 -0.63 -15.88
N THR A 48 1.75 -0.04 -14.74
CA THR A 48 2.09 1.34 -14.40
C THR A 48 2.72 1.43 -13.02
N LEU A 49 3.78 2.23 -12.92
CA LEU A 49 4.35 2.64 -11.64
C LEU A 49 3.34 3.54 -10.91
N ILE A 50 2.98 3.18 -9.68
CA ILE A 50 1.99 3.93 -8.90
C ILE A 50 2.63 4.73 -7.76
N HIS A 51 3.73 4.25 -7.19
CA HIS A 51 4.42 4.96 -6.12
C HIS A 51 5.88 4.54 -5.97
N HIS A 52 6.75 5.50 -5.60
CA HIS A 52 8.10 5.18 -5.13
C HIS A 52 8.04 4.95 -3.63
N ILE A 53 8.58 3.83 -3.15
CA ILE A 53 8.66 3.50 -1.74
C ILE A 53 10.14 3.48 -1.32
N ALA A 54 10.44 4.05 -0.16
CA ALA A 54 11.81 4.05 0.36
C ALA A 54 12.25 2.62 0.69
N SER A 55 13.52 2.35 0.43
CA SER A 55 14.27 1.16 0.84
C SER A 55 13.82 0.63 2.19
N CYS A 56 13.05 -0.45 2.19
CA CYS A 56 12.90 -1.25 3.38
C CYS A 56 13.13 -2.71 3.04
N ASN A 57 14.11 -3.31 3.73
CA ASN A 57 14.32 -4.75 3.90
C ASN A 57 13.09 -5.48 4.50
N THR A 58 11.96 -4.79 4.62
CA THR A 58 10.69 -5.23 5.14
C THR A 58 9.66 -4.72 4.15
N TYR A 59 9.34 -5.58 3.18
CA TYR A 59 8.15 -5.56 2.34
C TYR A 59 6.97 -4.75 2.93
N PRO A 60 6.13 -4.10 2.10
CA PRO A 60 4.96 -3.39 2.61
C PRO A 60 4.17 -4.29 3.58
N ILE A 61 4.14 -3.87 4.86
CA ILE A 61 3.83 -4.74 6.01
C ILE A 61 2.35 -5.17 6.01
N CYS A 62 1.52 -4.42 5.29
CA CYS A 62 0.14 -4.79 5.08
C CYS A 62 -0.31 -4.37 3.69
N LEU A 63 -0.88 -5.31 2.93
CA LEU A 63 -1.63 -5.02 1.72
C LEU A 63 -3.08 -5.46 1.95
N ARG A 64 -4.02 -4.53 1.76
CA ARG A 64 -5.47 -4.80 1.80
C ARG A 64 -6.13 -4.19 0.57
N VAL A 65 -7.19 -4.84 0.11
CA VAL A 65 -8.11 -4.28 -0.87
C VAL A 65 -9.47 -4.18 -0.21
N VAL A 66 -10.09 -3.02 -0.33
CA VAL A 66 -11.52 -2.82 -0.09
C VAL A 66 -12.10 -2.26 -1.39
N ASP A 67 -12.96 -3.05 -2.04
CA ASP A 67 -13.45 -2.80 -3.40
C ASP A 67 -12.34 -2.59 -4.44
N ASP A 68 -12.25 -1.38 -4.98
CA ASP A 68 -11.23 -0.95 -5.95
C ASP A 68 -10.13 -0.09 -5.30
N THR A 69 -10.15 0.06 -3.97
CA THR A 69 -9.12 0.79 -3.21
C THR A 69 -8.11 -0.16 -2.59
N PHE A 70 -6.85 0.07 -2.91
CA PHE A 70 -5.71 -0.61 -2.34
C PHE A 70 -5.16 0.18 -1.16
N TYR A 71 -4.88 -0.49 -0.06
CA TYR A 71 -4.28 0.07 1.15
C TYR A 71 -2.96 -0.60 1.44
N PHE A 72 -1.95 0.21 1.75
CA PHE A 72 -0.62 -0.29 2.05
C PHE A 72 0.08 0.53 3.12
N VAL A 73 0.99 -0.11 3.85
CA VAL A 73 1.89 0.56 4.78
C VAL A 73 3.28 0.60 4.17
N ALA A 74 3.83 1.79 3.99
CA ALA A 74 5.13 2.00 3.39
C ALA A 74 5.82 3.22 4.00
N ASP A 75 7.15 3.16 3.98
CA ASP A 75 8.05 4.30 4.17
C ASP A 75 8.35 4.92 2.81
N ASP A 76 8.40 6.25 2.73
CA ASP A 76 8.80 7.00 1.56
C ASP A 76 9.69 8.19 1.97
N SER A 77 9.82 9.22 1.14
CA SER A 77 10.62 10.40 1.49
C SER A 77 10.04 11.23 2.64
N ILE A 78 8.79 10.99 3.06
CA ILE A 78 8.11 11.67 4.15
C ILE A 78 7.90 10.78 5.40
N GLY A 79 8.48 9.57 5.39
CA GLY A 79 8.43 8.62 6.51
C GLY A 79 7.32 7.57 6.37
N TRP A 80 7.27 6.64 7.33
CA TRP A 80 6.22 5.62 7.41
C TRP A 80 4.81 6.23 7.41
N GLY A 81 3.90 5.59 6.68
CA GLY A 81 2.49 5.92 6.71
C GLY A 81 1.57 4.79 6.23
N LEU A 82 0.28 4.94 6.53
CA LEU A 82 -0.79 4.23 5.84
C LEU A 82 -1.16 5.01 4.58
N TRP A 83 -1.16 4.33 3.45
CA TRP A 83 -1.45 4.87 2.14
C TRP A 83 -2.65 4.19 1.52
N LYS A 84 -3.31 4.89 0.60
CA LYS A 84 -4.24 4.30 -0.34
C LYS A 84 -3.82 4.55 -1.78
N SER A 85 -4.30 3.70 -2.68
CA SER A 85 -4.19 3.87 -4.13
C SER A 85 -5.41 3.29 -4.84
N ASP A 86 -5.77 3.88 -5.97
CA ASP A 86 -6.69 3.29 -6.94
C ASP A 86 -5.95 2.54 -8.06
N GLY A 87 -4.63 2.40 -7.98
CA GLY A 87 -3.79 1.85 -9.06
C GLY A 87 -3.25 2.89 -10.03
N THR A 88 -3.38 4.18 -9.73
CA THR A 88 -2.76 5.27 -10.47
C THR A 88 -1.85 6.11 -9.57
N ARG A 89 -0.89 6.82 -10.17
CA ARG A 89 -0.03 7.75 -9.42
C ARG A 89 -0.82 8.89 -8.79
N GLU A 90 -1.81 9.43 -9.49
CA GLU A 90 -2.64 10.55 -9.01
C GLU A 90 -3.61 10.13 -7.90
N GLY A 91 -4.15 8.90 -7.96
CA GLY A 91 -5.01 8.35 -6.93
C GLY A 91 -4.27 7.77 -5.71
N THR A 92 -2.95 7.89 -5.67
CA THR A 92 -2.13 7.42 -4.54
C THR A 92 -1.88 8.54 -3.54
N MET A 93 -2.25 8.33 -2.27
CA MET A 93 -2.08 9.35 -1.22
C MET A 93 -1.90 8.72 0.17
N GLN A 94 -1.17 9.42 1.04
CA GLN A 94 -1.04 9.05 2.45
C GLN A 94 -2.33 9.43 3.19
N LEU A 95 -2.87 8.51 3.99
CA LEU A 95 -4.03 8.74 4.84
C LEU A 95 -3.64 9.08 6.28
N GLN A 96 -2.57 8.47 6.79
CA GLN A 96 -2.09 8.70 8.14
C GLN A 96 -0.57 8.53 8.22
N GLN A 97 0.10 9.47 8.87
CA GLN A 97 1.53 9.39 9.15
C GLN A 97 1.82 8.45 10.32
N GLY A 98 2.99 7.82 10.30
CA GLY A 98 3.44 6.85 11.28
C GLY A 98 3.16 5.41 10.84
N GLU A 99 3.91 4.47 11.40
CA GLU A 99 3.74 3.05 11.11
C GLU A 99 2.36 2.57 11.58
N ALA A 100 1.48 2.26 10.63
CA ALA A 100 0.20 1.63 10.90
C ALA A 100 0.39 0.13 11.11
N GLN A 101 -0.11 -0.37 12.23
CA GLN A 101 0.04 -1.76 12.68
C GLN A 101 -1.33 -2.41 12.87
N TYR A 102 -1.38 -3.74 12.88
CA TYR A 102 -2.60 -4.52 13.11
C TYR A 102 -3.76 -4.07 12.22
N VAL A 103 -3.51 -3.96 10.91
CA VAL A 103 -4.50 -3.48 9.94
C VAL A 103 -5.50 -4.59 9.58
N PHE A 104 -6.79 -4.30 9.76
CA PHE A 104 -7.88 -5.20 9.39
C PHE A 104 -9.09 -4.43 8.85
N VAL A 105 -9.96 -5.12 8.13
CA VAL A 105 -11.14 -4.54 7.48
C VAL A 105 -12.40 -5.08 8.16
N MET A 106 -13.37 -4.21 8.43
CA MET A 106 -14.72 -4.58 8.84
C MET A 106 -15.74 -3.81 7.98
N GLY A 107 -16.40 -4.52 7.05
CA GLY A 107 -17.21 -3.87 6.01
C GLY A 107 -16.37 -2.98 5.12
N GLU A 108 -16.77 -1.72 4.96
CA GLU A 108 -16.06 -0.71 4.16
C GLU A 108 -15.04 0.10 4.97
N THR A 109 -14.89 -0.20 6.27
CA THR A 109 -13.99 0.53 7.16
C THR A 109 -12.74 -0.28 7.45
N LEU A 110 -11.57 0.35 7.29
CA LEU A 110 -10.28 -0.20 7.66
C LEU A 110 -9.87 0.34 9.03
N TYR A 111 -9.54 -0.58 9.93
CA TYR A 111 -9.11 -0.31 11.29
C TYR A 111 -7.63 -0.66 11.43
N PHE A 112 -6.93 0.15 12.22
CA PHE A 112 -5.49 -0.02 12.41
C PHE A 112 -5.04 0.67 13.70
N ARG A 113 -3.92 0.23 14.24
CA ARG A 113 -3.22 0.89 15.33
C ARG A 113 -2.21 1.87 14.74
N ALA A 114 -2.17 3.11 15.21
CA ALA A 114 -1.16 4.07 14.82
C ALA A 114 -0.72 4.93 16.01
N ASN A 115 0.53 5.37 15.96
CA ASN A 115 1.07 6.31 16.94
C ASN A 115 0.65 7.73 16.57
N ASP A 116 -0.01 8.40 17.50
CA ASP A 116 -0.08 9.85 17.48
C ASP A 116 1.13 10.37 18.27
N THR A 117 1.88 11.31 17.69
CA THR A 117 3.08 11.92 18.28
C THR A 117 2.83 12.52 19.67
N SER A 118 1.56 12.77 20.03
CA SER A 118 1.15 13.37 21.29
C SER A 118 0.65 12.40 22.37
N GLN A 119 0.09 11.24 22.02
CA GLN A 119 -0.67 10.39 22.97
C GLN A 119 -0.37 8.89 22.89
N GLY A 120 0.71 8.51 22.20
CA GLY A 120 1.06 7.10 22.03
C GLY A 120 0.12 6.38 21.07
N SER A 121 0.15 5.06 21.12
CA SER A 121 -0.50 4.21 20.12
C SER A 121 -1.99 4.04 20.40
N THR A 122 -2.84 4.44 19.46
CA THR A 122 -4.31 4.38 19.58
C THR A 122 -4.92 3.59 18.42
N LEU A 123 -6.19 3.19 18.56
CA LEU A 123 -6.95 2.57 17.48
C LEU A 123 -7.53 3.66 16.57
N TRP A 124 -7.31 3.52 15.27
CA TRP A 124 -7.77 4.38 14.20
C TRP A 124 -8.70 3.62 13.27
N LYS A 125 -9.50 4.39 12.54
CA LYS A 125 -10.33 3.91 11.45
C LYS A 125 -10.19 4.84 10.24
N THR A 126 -10.40 4.30 9.04
CA THR A 126 -10.52 5.05 7.80
C THR A 126 -11.56 4.41 6.89
N ASN A 127 -12.30 5.24 6.17
CA ASN A 127 -13.14 4.83 5.03
C ASN A 127 -12.42 5.06 3.68
N GLY A 128 -11.12 5.32 3.71
CA GLY A 128 -10.33 5.65 2.52
C GLY A 128 -10.31 7.14 2.18
N THR A 129 -10.79 8.04 3.01
CA THR A 129 -10.57 9.50 2.82
C THR A 129 -9.78 10.09 3.98
N LEU A 130 -9.10 11.22 3.73
CA LEU A 130 -8.41 11.95 4.78
C LEU A 130 -9.37 12.37 5.90
N GLU A 131 -10.55 12.88 5.53
CA GLU A 131 -11.59 13.32 6.48
C GLU A 131 -12.17 12.15 7.30
N GLY A 132 -12.30 10.97 6.69
CA GLY A 132 -12.74 9.76 7.39
C GLY A 132 -11.63 9.02 8.14
N THR A 133 -10.39 9.51 8.11
CA THR A 133 -9.25 8.92 8.82
C THR A 133 -9.11 9.55 10.19
N MET A 134 -9.50 8.82 11.23
CA MET A 134 -9.57 9.36 12.59
C MET A 134 -9.49 8.25 13.65
N ARG A 135 -9.30 8.64 14.92
CA ARG A 135 -9.35 7.70 16.06
C ARG A 135 -10.71 7.00 16.12
N ALA A 136 -10.71 5.70 16.35
CA ALA A 136 -11.92 4.88 16.39
C ALA A 136 -12.74 5.10 17.67
N PHE A 137 -12.05 5.38 18.78
CA PHE A 137 -12.62 5.70 20.07
C PHE A 137 -11.85 6.88 20.67
N ALA A 138 -12.57 7.85 21.23
CA ALA A 138 -12.00 8.98 21.96
C ALA A 138 -12.17 8.75 23.47
#